data_AF-A0A8H6IFX2-F1
#
_entry.id   AF-A0A8H6IFX2-F1
#
_cell.length_a   1.000
_cell.length_b   1.000
_cell.length_c   1.000
_cell.angle_alpha   90.00
_cell.angle_beta   90.00
_cell.angle_gamma   90.00
#
_symmetry.space_group_name_H-M   'P 1'
#
loop_
_entity.id
_entity.type
_entity.pdbx_description
1 polymer ?
#
loop_
_entity_poly.entity_id
_entity_poly.type
_entity_poly.pdbx_seq_one_letter_code
_entity_poly.pdbx_strand_id
1 'polypeptide(L)'
;RAIRMNILINPTGKEGRWRAIDWLVEHNNLYIKRIYSGKYSNHTKDRMIAQSPLIEIFKHVRIQFEEMFCLEHKTSRHSPPKMQKTFAILLRYMTENKGTEFVAKRTTKYIIPDPMAKGLESVQMGKLGSGGEQQNEDEQDKEVEVEDDGSLDV
;
A
#
# COMPACT_ATOMS: atom_id res chain seq x y z
N ARG A 1 15.13 -15.39 13.38
CA ARG A 1 13.66 -15.28 13.64
C ARG A 1 13.21 -13.83 13.95
N ALA A 2 14.08 -12.97 14.51
CA ALA A 2 13.76 -11.58 14.88
C ALA A 2 13.48 -10.61 13.71
N ILE A 3 14.09 -10.80 12.53
CA ILE A 3 13.99 -9.85 11.40
C ILE A 3 12.55 -9.71 10.85
N ARG A 4 11.70 -10.75 10.94
CA ARG A 4 10.31 -10.68 10.45
C ARG A 4 9.38 -9.82 11.33
N MET A 5 9.74 -9.61 12.60
CA MET A 5 8.90 -8.86 13.55
C MET A 5 9.13 -7.34 13.45
N ASN A 6 10.17 -6.89 12.74
CA ASN A 6 10.45 -5.46 12.52
C ASN A 6 9.67 -4.85 11.35
N ILE A 7 8.85 -5.62 10.63
CA ILE A 7 8.04 -5.11 9.50
C ILE A 7 6.60 -4.82 9.96
N LEU A 8 6.19 -5.38 11.10
CA LEU A 8 4.83 -5.27 11.62
C LEU A 8 4.85 -4.53 12.97
N ILE A 9 3.97 -3.54 13.10
CA ILE A 9 3.69 -2.84 14.34
C ILE A 9 2.23 -3.08 14.74
N ASN A 10 1.93 -3.05 16.03
CA ASN A 10 0.56 -3.07 16.55
C ASN A 10 0.25 -1.75 17.26
N PRO A 11 -0.20 -0.72 16.52
CA PRO A 11 -0.51 0.58 17.11
C PRO A 11 -1.62 0.52 18.16
N THR A 12 -2.49 -0.51 18.07
CA THR A 12 -3.65 -0.66 18.96
C THR A 12 -3.37 -1.50 20.21
N GLY A 13 -2.25 -2.21 20.27
CA GLY A 13 -1.91 -3.14 21.35
C GLY A 13 -2.82 -4.39 21.47
N LYS A 14 -3.82 -4.56 20.60
CA LYS A 14 -4.80 -5.67 20.65
C LYS A 14 -4.32 -6.87 19.84
N GLU A 15 -4.62 -8.08 20.31
CA GLU A 15 -4.21 -9.32 19.62
C GLU A 15 -4.71 -9.39 18.18
N GLY A 16 -3.84 -9.83 17.27
CA GLY A 16 -4.15 -9.98 15.85
C GLY A 16 -4.33 -8.67 15.07
N ARG A 17 -4.02 -7.50 15.66
CA ARG A 17 -4.15 -6.18 15.03
C ARG A 17 -2.82 -5.60 14.54
N TRP A 18 -2.00 -6.47 13.96
CA TRP A 18 -0.75 -6.09 13.34
C TRP A 18 -0.99 -5.32 12.04
N ARG A 19 -0.13 -4.36 11.76
CA ARG A 19 -0.11 -3.51 10.56
C ARG A 19 1.31 -3.44 10.05
N ALA A 20 1.47 -3.40 8.73
CA ALA A 20 2.78 -3.10 8.15
C ALA A 20 3.21 -1.70 8.58
N ILE A 21 4.49 -1.53 8.93
CA ILE A 21 5.04 -0.22 9.29
C ILE A 21 4.88 0.78 8.14
N ASP A 22 5.02 0.30 6.90
CA ASP A 22 4.84 1.10 5.69
C ASP A 22 3.46 1.79 5.66
N TRP A 23 2.39 1.11 6.08
CA TRP A 23 1.06 1.72 6.17
C TRP A 23 0.98 2.86 7.18
N LEU A 24 1.77 2.84 8.26
CA LEU A 24 1.84 3.96 9.20
C LEU A 24 2.54 5.16 8.56
N VAL A 25 3.62 4.91 7.81
CA VAL A 25 4.36 5.93 7.07
C VAL A 25 3.47 6.53 5.98
N GLU A 26 2.78 5.69 5.22
CA GLU A 26 1.82 6.10 4.18
C GLU A 26 0.67 6.92 4.77
N HIS A 27 0.12 6.50 5.91
CA HIS A 27 -0.93 7.25 6.59
C HIS A 27 -0.46 8.65 7.03
N ASN A 28 0.77 8.77 7.53
CA ASN A 28 1.35 10.08 7.86
C ASN A 28 1.60 10.92 6.61
N ASN A 29 2.11 10.31 5.54
CA ASN A 29 2.32 10.98 4.25
C ASN A 29 1.01 11.49 3.65
N LEU A 30 -0.09 10.74 3.76
CA LEU A 30 -1.41 11.17 3.34
C LEU A 30 -1.81 12.47 4.05
N TYR A 31 -1.68 12.53 5.37
CA TYR A 31 -2.02 13.76 6.10
C TYR A 31 -1.12 14.94 5.72
N ILE A 32 0.19 14.72 5.61
CA ILE A 32 1.16 15.78 5.30
C ILE A 32 0.98 16.30 3.87
N LYS A 33 1.00 15.39 2.88
CA LYS A 33 1.10 15.73 1.45
C LYS A 33 -0.24 15.98 0.80
N ARG A 34 -1.29 15.30 1.25
CA ARG A 34 -2.61 15.33 0.59
C ARG A 34 -3.59 16.24 1.31
N ILE A 35 -3.73 16.07 2.63
CA ILE A 35 -4.80 16.71 3.39
C ILE A 35 -4.41 18.13 3.83
N TYR A 36 -3.21 18.30 4.41
CA TYR A 36 -2.84 19.58 5.06
C TYR A 36 -1.89 20.46 4.26
N SER A 37 -1.14 19.92 3.29
CA SER A 37 -0.16 20.63 2.44
C SER A 37 -0.66 21.90 1.74
N GLY A 38 -1.97 22.08 1.59
CA GLY A 38 -2.57 23.14 0.79
C GLY A 38 -2.90 22.68 -0.62
N LYS A 39 -3.56 23.54 -1.41
CA LYS A 39 -3.96 23.24 -2.80
C LYS A 39 -3.26 24.20 -3.78
N TYR A 40 -3.04 23.73 -5.01
CA TYR A 40 -2.48 24.51 -6.12
C TYR A 40 -1.14 25.16 -5.76
N SER A 41 -0.98 26.47 -6.02
CA SER A 41 0.25 27.23 -5.76
C SER A 41 0.68 27.25 -4.29
N ASN A 42 -0.18 26.86 -3.35
CA ASN A 42 0.16 26.79 -1.93
C ASN A 42 0.72 25.43 -1.50
N HIS A 43 0.69 24.41 -2.38
CA HIS A 43 1.29 23.09 -2.14
C HIS A 43 2.80 23.19 -2.30
N THR A 44 3.47 23.56 -1.21
CA THR A 44 4.93 23.78 -1.18
C THR A 44 5.57 22.94 -0.09
N LYS A 45 6.81 22.49 -0.33
CA LYS A 45 7.56 21.66 0.63
C LYS A 45 7.76 22.40 1.95
N ASP A 46 8.06 23.69 1.91
CA ASP A 46 8.26 24.51 3.10
C ASP A 46 7.01 24.55 3.98
N ARG A 47 5.83 24.65 3.35
CA ARG A 47 4.55 24.60 4.06
C ARG A 47 4.27 23.23 4.66
N MET A 48 4.53 22.15 3.93
CA MET A 48 4.39 20.79 4.45
C MET A 48 5.27 20.55 5.69
N ILE A 49 6.52 21.01 5.65
CA ILE A 49 7.46 20.89 6.77
C ILE A 49 6.92 21.70 7.97
N ALA A 50 6.51 22.96 7.74
CA ALA A 50 5.98 23.82 8.79
C ALA A 50 4.69 23.27 9.43
N GLN A 51 3.85 22.59 8.65
CA GLN A 51 2.57 22.04 9.12
C GLN A 51 2.67 20.64 9.70
N SER A 52 3.71 19.86 9.36
CA SER A 52 3.89 18.49 9.83
C SER A 52 3.75 18.29 11.35
N PRO A 53 4.31 19.14 12.25
CA PRO A 53 4.11 18.98 13.69
C PRO A 53 2.70 19.33 14.18
N LEU A 54 1.90 20.05 13.38
CA LEU A 54 0.56 20.52 13.75
C LEU A 54 -0.56 19.55 13.35
N ILE A 55 -0.23 18.48 12.63
CA ILE A 55 -1.22 17.53 12.08
C ILE A 55 -2.08 16.90 13.16
N GLU A 56 -1.51 16.59 14.32
CA GLU A 56 -2.25 16.01 15.44
C GLU A 56 -3.30 16.99 15.99
N ILE A 57 -2.92 18.27 16.11
CA ILE A 57 -3.84 19.33 16.55
C ILE A 57 -4.97 19.50 15.55
N PHE A 58 -4.66 19.52 14.25
CA PHE A 58 -5.70 19.62 13.21
C PHE A 58 -6.67 18.43 13.24
N LYS A 59 -6.16 17.22 13.48
CA LYS A 59 -7.01 16.02 13.64
C LYS A 59 -7.93 16.14 14.85
N HIS A 60 -7.43 16.61 16.00
CA HIS A 60 -8.26 16.81 17.19
C HIS A 60 -9.34 17.87 16.98
N VAL A 61 -9.00 19.01 16.38
CA VAL A 61 -9.97 20.05 16.06
C VAL A 61 -11.05 19.51 15.13
N ARG A 62 -10.69 18.76 14.09
CA ARG A 62 -11.67 18.11 13.19
C ARG A 62 -12.61 17.20 13.97
N ILE A 63 -12.08 16.30 14.80
CA ILE A 63 -12.89 15.35 15.58
C ILE A 63 -13.86 16.10 16.50
N GLN A 64 -13.39 17.13 17.21
CA GLN A 64 -14.24 17.95 18.08
C GLN A 64 -15.38 18.63 17.31
N PHE A 65 -15.08 19.20 16.13
CA PHE A 65 -16.11 19.78 15.28
C PHE A 65 -17.15 18.74 14.85
N GLU A 66 -16.71 17.54 14.48
CA GLU A 66 -17.61 16.47 14.07
C GLU A 66 -18.52 15.98 15.21
N GLU A 67 -17.97 15.89 16.43
CA GLU A 67 -18.72 15.58 17.65
C GLU A 67 -19.76 16.67 17.96
N MET A 68 -19.38 17.94 17.85
CA MET A 68 -20.28 19.08 18.08
C MET A 68 -21.49 19.08 17.14
N PHE A 69 -21.31 18.62 15.90
CA PHE A 69 -22.39 18.54 14.90
C PHE A 69 -23.17 17.21 14.94
N CYS A 70 -22.93 16.35 15.94
CA CYS A 70 -23.58 15.04 16.09
C CYS A 70 -23.54 14.23 14.78
N LEU A 71 -22.40 14.24 14.08
CA LEU A 71 -22.21 13.42 12.87
C LEU A 71 -22.01 11.95 13.28
N GLU A 72 -23.04 11.35 13.87
CA GLU A 72 -23.05 10.01 14.50
C GLU A 72 -22.94 8.84 13.50
N HIS A 73 -23.17 9.09 12.21
CA HIS A 73 -23.19 8.05 11.18
C HIS A 73 -21.88 7.92 10.40
N LYS A 74 -20.74 8.09 11.06
CA LYS A 74 -19.44 7.79 10.46
C LYS A 74 -18.99 6.40 10.89
N THR A 75 -19.12 5.44 10.00
CA THR A 75 -18.50 4.12 10.20
C THR A 75 -17.01 4.22 9.92
N SER A 76 -16.23 4.86 10.79
CA SER A 76 -14.78 5.08 10.63
C SER A 76 -13.92 3.80 10.67
N ARG A 77 -14.59 2.66 10.70
CA ARG A 77 -13.98 1.36 10.93
C ARG A 77 -14.84 0.31 10.27
N HIS A 78 -14.45 -0.08 9.06
CA HIS A 78 -14.97 -1.30 8.46
C HIS A 78 -14.94 -2.44 9.47
N SER A 79 -16.08 -3.11 9.63
CA SER A 79 -16.17 -4.31 10.45
C SER A 79 -15.06 -5.28 10.02
N PRO A 80 -14.42 -5.99 10.96
CA PRO A 80 -13.35 -6.91 10.60
C PRO A 80 -13.86 -7.87 9.52
N PRO A 81 -13.05 -8.14 8.48
CA PRO A 81 -13.49 -8.97 7.38
C PRO A 81 -13.95 -10.32 7.93
N LYS A 82 -15.12 -10.79 7.47
CA LYS A 82 -15.62 -12.12 7.82
C LYS A 82 -14.75 -13.14 7.08
N MET A 83 -13.61 -13.49 7.70
CA MET A 83 -12.59 -14.34 7.09
C MET A 83 -13.15 -15.69 6.63
N GLN A 84 -14.12 -16.25 7.35
CA GLN A 84 -14.82 -17.48 6.95
C GLN A 84 -15.47 -17.36 5.56
N LYS A 85 -16.11 -16.24 5.25
CA LYS A 85 -16.71 -16.00 3.92
C LYS A 85 -15.62 -15.86 2.85
N THR A 86 -14.55 -15.14 3.18
CA THR A 86 -13.41 -14.93 2.27
C THR A 86 -12.74 -16.26 1.93
N PHE A 87 -12.51 -17.11 2.94
CA PHE A 87 -11.95 -18.45 2.75
C PHE A 87 -12.90 -19.36 1.97
N ALA A 88 -14.21 -19.31 2.21
CA ALA A 88 -15.16 -20.09 1.43
C ALA A 88 -15.15 -19.69 -0.06
N ILE A 89 -15.10 -18.39 -0.36
CA ILE A 89 -15.01 -17.87 -1.73
C ILE A 89 -13.68 -18.28 -2.37
N LEU A 90 -12.57 -18.13 -1.64
CA LEU A 90 -11.24 -18.51 -2.12
C LEU A 90 -11.15 -20.01 -2.39
N LEU A 91 -11.68 -20.83 -1.50
CA LEU A 91 -11.70 -22.28 -1.65
C LEU A 91 -12.52 -22.67 -2.87
N ARG A 92 -13.71 -22.08 -3.06
CA ARG A 92 -14.52 -22.27 -4.27
C ARG A 92 -13.73 -21.91 -5.53
N TYR A 93 -13.10 -20.75 -5.56
CA TYR A 93 -12.27 -20.31 -6.69
C TYR A 93 -11.10 -21.27 -6.96
N MET A 94 -10.42 -21.75 -5.92
CA MET A 94 -9.31 -22.70 -6.07
C MET A 94 -9.78 -24.06 -6.57
N THR A 95 -10.94 -24.54 -6.13
CA THR A 95 -11.53 -25.81 -6.61
C THR A 95 -12.00 -25.72 -8.06
N GLU A 96 -12.67 -24.62 -8.44
CA GLU A 96 -13.15 -24.39 -9.81
C GLU A 96 -11.98 -24.33 -10.81
N ASN A 97 -10.92 -23.62 -10.44
CA ASN A 97 -9.73 -23.48 -11.27
C ASN A 97 -8.73 -24.64 -11.12
N LYS A 98 -9.03 -25.62 -10.25
CA LYS A 98 -8.14 -26.75 -9.91
C LYS A 98 -6.72 -26.30 -9.57
N GLY A 99 -6.57 -25.20 -8.82
CA GLY A 99 -5.28 -24.54 -8.60
C GLY A 99 -4.23 -25.42 -7.92
N THR A 100 -4.67 -26.40 -7.12
CA THR A 100 -3.81 -27.30 -6.34
C THR A 100 -3.55 -28.65 -7.02
N GLU A 101 -4.24 -28.97 -8.10
CA GLU A 101 -4.07 -30.23 -8.83
C GLU A 101 -3.14 -30.03 -10.03
N PHE A 102 -2.24 -30.99 -10.22
CA PHE A 102 -1.41 -31.05 -11.42
C PHE A 102 -2.28 -31.49 -12.61
N VAL A 103 -2.58 -30.56 -13.50
CA VAL A 103 -3.30 -30.82 -14.75
C VAL A 103 -2.29 -30.72 -15.90
N ALA A 104 -1.98 -31.86 -16.52
CA ALA A 104 -1.11 -31.90 -17.69
C ALA A 104 -1.69 -31.05 -18.84
N LYS A 105 -0.82 -30.33 -19.57
CA LYS A 105 -1.16 -29.49 -20.74
C LYS A 105 -1.95 -28.20 -20.44
N ARG A 106 -1.84 -27.61 -19.24
CA ARG A 106 -2.28 -26.21 -19.03
C ARG A 106 -1.51 -25.28 -19.95
N THR A 107 -2.24 -24.56 -20.81
CA THR A 107 -1.68 -23.48 -21.62
C THR A 107 -1.71 -22.19 -20.82
N THR A 108 -0.57 -21.56 -20.63
CA THR A 108 -0.47 -20.21 -20.07
C THR A 108 -0.20 -19.23 -21.21
N LYS A 109 -0.82 -18.04 -21.18
CA LYS A 109 -0.50 -16.97 -22.15
C LYS A 109 0.94 -16.49 -22.02
N TYR A 110 1.53 -16.69 -20.85
CA TYR A 110 2.89 -16.30 -20.52
C TYR A 110 3.76 -17.54 -20.35
N ILE A 111 4.85 -17.60 -21.11
CA ILE A 111 5.89 -18.61 -20.95
C ILE A 111 6.86 -18.06 -19.92
N ILE A 112 6.99 -18.71 -18.77
CA ILE A 112 8.00 -18.34 -17.78
C ILE A 112 9.35 -18.78 -18.37
N PRO A 113 10.26 -17.84 -18.71
CA PRO A 113 11.57 -18.21 -19.21
C PRO A 113 12.34 -18.92 -18.10
N ASP A 114 13.03 -20.01 -18.43
CA ASP A 114 13.87 -20.74 -17.47
C ASP A 114 15.04 -19.84 -17.04
N PRO A 115 15.04 -19.34 -15.78
CA PRO A 115 16.06 -18.42 -15.33
C PRO A 115 17.44 -19.10 -15.24
N MET A 116 17.49 -20.42 -15.07
CA MET A 116 18.74 -21.18 -15.03
C MET A 116 19.35 -21.28 -16.43
N ALA A 117 18.54 -21.60 -17.44
CA ALA A 117 18.98 -21.62 -18.83
C ALA A 117 19.44 -20.24 -19.30
N LYS A 118 18.67 -19.18 -18.99
CA LYS A 118 19.01 -17.79 -19.32
C LYS A 118 20.28 -17.32 -18.59
N GLY A 119 20.46 -17.76 -17.34
CA GLY A 119 21.67 -17.51 -16.56
C GLY A 119 22.90 -18.19 -17.15
N LEU A 120 22.77 -19.46 -17.55
CA LEU A 120 23.87 -20.22 -18.16
C LEU A 120 24.26 -19.67 -19.54
N GLU A 121 23.28 -19.28 -20.36
CA GLU A 121 23.50 -18.60 -21.64
C GLU A 121 24.23 -17.26 -21.44
N SER A 122 23.84 -16.49 -20.42
CA SER A 122 24.50 -15.22 -20.10
C SER A 122 25.94 -15.38 -19.62
N VAL A 123 26.23 -16.46 -18.88
CA VAL A 123 27.60 -16.81 -18.45
C VAL A 123 28.43 -17.31 -19.64
N GLN A 124 27.87 -18.15 -20.51
CA GLN A 124 28.56 -18.64 -21.71
C GLN A 124 28.80 -17.56 -22.76
N MET A 125 27.88 -16.61 -22.92
CA MET A 125 28.03 -15.46 -23.83
C MET A 125 28.94 -14.36 -23.25
N GLY A 126 29.53 -14.55 -22.06
CA GLY A 126 30.46 -13.58 -21.47
C GLY A 126 29.83 -12.24 -21.08
N LYS A 127 28.49 -12.17 -20.94
CA LYS A 127 27.75 -10.97 -20.51
C LYS A 127 27.82 -10.72 -19.00
N LEU A 128 28.74 -11.37 -18.29
CA LEU A 128 28.99 -11.13 -16.88
C LEU A 128 30.06 -10.02 -16.74
N GLY A 129 29.69 -8.79 -17.11
CA GLY A 129 30.51 -7.61 -16.83
C GLY A 129 30.70 -6.65 -18.00
N SER A 130 29.72 -5.80 -18.25
CA SER A 130 29.98 -4.41 -18.62
C SER A 130 28.69 -3.59 -18.55
N GLY A 131 28.74 -2.47 -17.81
CA GLY A 131 27.77 -1.39 -17.94
C GLY A 131 26.77 -1.34 -16.81
N GLY A 132 27.13 -0.61 -15.75
CA GLY A 132 26.11 0.06 -14.95
C GLY A 132 25.36 1.01 -15.87
N GLU A 133 24.12 0.68 -16.20
CA GLU A 133 23.17 1.66 -16.68
C GLU A 133 22.67 2.40 -15.45
N GLN A 134 23.12 3.66 -15.31
CA GLN A 134 22.38 4.67 -14.57
C GLN A 134 20.96 4.68 -15.14
N GLN A 135 20.04 4.01 -14.45
CA GLN A 135 18.64 4.35 -14.53
C GLN A 135 18.51 5.76 -13.96
N ASN A 136 18.50 6.76 -14.85
CA ASN A 136 17.77 7.98 -14.59
C ASN A 136 16.30 7.59 -14.55
N GLU A 137 15.86 7.08 -13.41
CA GLU A 137 14.46 7.09 -13.02
C GLU A 137 14.13 8.52 -12.55
N ASP A 138 13.95 9.42 -13.52
CA ASP A 138 12.90 10.41 -13.37
C ASP A 138 11.57 9.69 -13.67
N GLU A 139 11.21 8.76 -12.78
CA GLU A 139 9.80 8.42 -12.59
C GLU A 139 9.15 9.71 -12.08
N GLN A 140 8.62 10.50 -13.01
CA GLN A 140 7.55 11.42 -12.67
C GLN A 140 6.41 10.56 -12.14
N ASP A 141 6.37 10.44 -10.81
CA ASP A 141 5.17 10.18 -10.02
C ASP A 141 4.12 11.18 -10.48
N LYS A 142 3.42 10.85 -11.56
CA LYS A 142 2.12 11.42 -11.86
C LYS A 142 1.18 10.77 -10.86
N GLU A 143 1.24 11.27 -9.62
CA GLU A 143 0.13 11.15 -8.69
C GLU A 143 -1.09 11.67 -9.45
N VAL A 144 -1.92 10.74 -9.92
CA VAL A 144 -3.22 11.08 -10.49
C VAL A 144 -3.97 11.75 -9.37
N GLU A 145 -4.16 13.07 -9.46
CA GLU A 145 -5.06 13.80 -8.58
C GLU A 145 -6.47 13.25 -8.80
N VAL A 146 -6.86 12.25 -7.99
CA VAL A 146 -8.27 11.91 -7.83
C VAL A 146 -8.89 13.15 -7.18
N GLU A 147 -9.89 13.77 -7.77
CA GLU A 147 -10.61 14.87 -7.10
C GLU A 147 -11.20 14.32 -5.79
N ASP A 148 -10.65 14.80 -4.66
CA ASP A 148 -11.14 14.48 -3.32
C ASP A 148 -12.26 15.48 -3.04
N ASP A 149 -13.50 14.98 -3.05
CA ASP A 149 -14.73 15.72 -2.73
C ASP A 149 -14.83 16.07 -1.24
N GLY A 150 -13.78 15.80 -0.45
CA GLY A 150 -13.74 16.03 0.99
C GLY A 150 -14.46 14.94 1.78
N SER A 151 -14.98 13.90 1.11
CA SER A 151 -15.40 12.68 1.78
C SER A 151 -14.17 11.82 2.07
N LEU A 152 -13.52 12.10 3.19
CA LEU A 152 -12.64 11.13 3.82
C LEU A 152 -13.51 9.95 4.30
N ASP A 153 -13.83 9.04 3.39
CA ASP A 153 -14.32 7.70 3.72
C ASP A 153 -13.18 6.94 4.41
N VAL A 154 -13.14 7.10 5.72
CA VAL A 154 -12.31 6.30 6.66
C VAL A 154 -13.13 5.13 7.16
#